data_AF-A0A7V9IBT5-F1
#
_entry.id   AF-A0A7V9IBT5-F1
#
_cell.length_a   1.000
_cell.length_b   1.000
_cell.length_c   1.000
_cell.angle_alpha   90.00
_cell.angle_beta   90.00
_cell.angle_gamma   90.00
#
_symmetry.space_group_name_H-M   'P 1'
#
loop_
_entity.id
_entity.type
_entity.pdbx_description
1 polymer ?
#
loop_
_entity_poly.entity_id
_entity_poly.type
_entity_poly.pdbx_seq_one_letter_code
_entity_poly.pdbx_strand_id
1 'polypeptide(L)'
;MEGIERFSFKEILGIVREHGGSNPRVFGSYALGEAREDSDLDLLIDAGSTMSVLDVAAIQVKVEQLISFPVQVVTEGALHPLLREDILQSPSP
;
A
#
# COMPACT_ATOMS: atom_id res chain seq x y z
N MET A 1 18.60 -0.36 -5.49
CA MET A 1 17.45 0.56 -5.66
C MET A 1 16.86 0.56 -7.09
N GLU A 2 17.26 -0.36 -7.99
CA GLU A 2 16.77 -0.38 -9.39
C GLU A 2 15.43 -1.12 -9.62
N GLY A 3 14.77 -1.64 -8.57
CA GLY A 3 13.53 -2.42 -8.70
C GLY A 3 12.22 -1.61 -8.58
N ILE A 4 12.28 -0.39 -8.05
CA ILE A 4 11.09 0.40 -7.69
C ILE A 4 10.78 1.50 -8.72
N GLU A 5 11.75 1.84 -9.57
CA GLU A 5 11.65 2.98 -10.50
C GLU A 5 10.70 2.80 -11.68
N ARG A 6 9.88 1.74 -11.71
CA ARG A 6 8.83 1.64 -12.74
C ARG A 6 7.66 0.75 -12.37
N PHE A 7 7.11 0.90 -11.18
CA PHE A 7 5.73 0.48 -10.98
C PHE A 7 4.83 1.46 -11.72
N SER A 8 3.92 0.96 -12.55
CA SER A 8 2.84 1.80 -13.04
C SER A 8 1.94 2.05 -11.84
N PHE A 9 2.18 3.15 -11.12
CA PHE A 9 1.28 3.61 -10.06
C PHE A 9 -0.18 3.63 -10.53
N LYS A 10 -0.39 3.89 -11.83
CA LYS A 10 -1.68 3.79 -12.51
C LYS A 10 -2.31 2.38 -12.45
N GLU A 11 -1.52 1.32 -12.55
CA GLU A 11 -1.99 -0.07 -12.42
C GLU A 11 -2.34 -0.38 -10.95
N ILE A 12 -1.50 0.02 -9.99
CA ILE A 12 -1.81 -0.11 -8.56
C ILE A 12 -3.11 0.62 -8.22
N LEU A 13 -3.25 1.86 -8.68
CA LEU A 13 -4.47 2.65 -8.53
C LEU A 13 -5.69 1.97 -9.16
N GLY A 14 -5.51 1.32 -10.32
CA GLY A 14 -6.55 0.52 -10.97
C GLY A 14 -7.00 -0.66 -10.11
N ILE A 15 -6.05 -1.43 -9.60
CA ILE A 15 -6.31 -2.57 -8.69
C ILE A 15 -7.04 -2.08 -7.45
N VAL A 16 -6.54 -1.04 -6.78
CA VAL A 16 -7.15 -0.50 -5.56
C VAL A 16 -8.60 -0.06 -5.81
N ARG A 17 -8.86 0.63 -6.93
CA ARG A 17 -10.22 1.07 -7.30
C ARG A 17 -11.16 -0.08 -7.65
N GLU A 18 -10.67 -1.11 -8.33
CA GLU A 18 -11.46 -2.31 -8.68
C GLU A 18 -12.04 -3.00 -7.43
N HIS A 19 -11.34 -2.90 -6.29
CA HIS A 19 -11.72 -3.53 -5.02
C HIS A 19 -12.32 -2.53 -4.03
N GLY A 20 -12.76 -1.35 -4.50
CA GLY A 20 -13.46 -0.37 -3.67
C GLY A 20 -12.59 0.44 -2.71
N GLY A 21 -11.27 0.38 -2.84
CA GLY A 21 -10.33 1.25 -2.14
C GLY A 21 -10.01 2.53 -2.90
N SER A 22 -9.34 3.47 -2.25
CA SER A 22 -8.84 4.69 -2.89
C SER A 22 -7.54 5.20 -2.25
N ASN A 23 -6.95 6.22 -2.88
CA ASN A 23 -5.82 6.99 -2.34
C ASN A 23 -4.62 6.12 -1.87
N PRO A 24 -4.03 5.27 -2.72
CA PRO A 24 -2.86 4.50 -2.34
C PRO A 24 -1.67 5.40 -1.97
N ARG A 25 -1.04 5.15 -0.83
CA ARG A 25 0.12 5.87 -0.28
C ARG A 25 1.18 4.88 0.19
N VAL A 26 2.44 5.12 -0.13
CA VAL A 26 3.55 4.32 0.40
C VAL A 26 3.95 4.89 1.75
N PHE A 27 4.12 4.05 2.76
CA PHE A 27 4.64 4.45 4.07
C PHE A 27 5.78 3.52 4.50
N GLY A 28 6.18 3.60 5.77
CA GLY A 28 7.15 2.68 6.35
C GLY A 28 8.56 2.83 5.77
N SER A 29 9.30 1.73 5.74
CA SER A 29 10.75 1.75 5.50
C SER A 29 11.14 2.33 4.13
N TYR A 30 10.31 2.13 3.10
CA TYR A 30 10.52 2.71 1.78
C TYR A 30 10.33 4.22 1.77
N ALA A 31 9.29 4.73 2.44
CA ALA A 31 9.06 6.16 2.54
C ALA A 31 10.14 6.88 3.38
N LEU A 32 10.74 6.18 4.35
CA LEU A 32 11.79 6.71 5.23
C LEU A 32 13.22 6.53 4.69
N GLY A 33 13.40 5.81 3.57
CA GLY A 33 14.73 5.49 3.05
C GLY A 33 15.50 4.46 3.89
N GLU A 34 14.81 3.73 4.76
CA GLU A 34 15.35 2.72 5.67
C GLU A 34 15.11 1.28 5.18
N ALA A 35 14.50 1.12 3.99
CA ALA A 35 14.23 -0.18 3.40
C ALA A 35 15.51 -0.99 3.17
N ARG A 36 15.44 -2.28 3.52
CA ARG A 36 16.48 -3.28 3.28
C ARG A 36 16.07 -4.20 2.14
N GLU A 37 16.96 -5.10 1.75
CA GLU A 37 16.70 -6.07 0.68
C GLU A 37 15.53 -7.03 0.99
N ASP A 38 15.23 -7.23 2.28
CA ASP A 38 14.16 -8.10 2.80
C ASP A 38 12.89 -7.34 3.21
N SER A 39 12.85 -6.01 3.04
CA SER A 39 11.69 -5.19 3.38
C SER A 39 10.50 -5.50 2.48
N ASP A 40 9.28 -5.26 2.94
CA ASP A 40 8.06 -5.25 2.14
C ASP A 40 7.65 -3.83 1.76
N LEU A 41 6.83 -3.69 0.72
CA LEU A 41 6.23 -2.42 0.35
C LEU A 41 4.96 -2.18 1.17
N ASP A 42 5.06 -1.30 2.15
CA ASP A 42 3.95 -0.81 2.96
C ASP A 42 3.03 0.12 2.15
N LEU A 43 1.81 -0.33 1.87
CA LEU A 43 0.80 0.39 1.10
C LEU A 43 -0.44 0.70 1.94
N LEU A 44 -0.66 1.98 2.23
CA LEU A 44 -1.87 2.47 2.88
C LEU A 44 -2.94 2.81 1.83
N ILE A 45 -4.17 2.38 2.08
CA ILE A 45 -5.34 2.74 1.27
C ILE A 45 -6.48 3.27 2.15
N ASP A 46 -7.34 4.07 1.54
CA ASP A 46 -8.61 4.47 2.11
C ASP A 46 -9.65 3.39 1.76
N ALA A 47 -10.26 2.79 2.78
CA ALA A 47 -11.27 1.75 2.59
C ALA A 47 -12.64 2.37 2.24
N GLY A 48 -13.24 1.92 1.14
CA GLY A 48 -14.63 2.26 0.83
C GLY A 48 -15.63 1.65 1.82
N SER A 49 -16.83 2.21 1.90
CA SER A 49 -17.87 1.78 2.85
C SER A 49 -18.36 0.34 2.65
N THR A 50 -18.14 -0.23 1.47
CA THR A 50 -18.53 -1.60 1.11
C THR A 50 -17.35 -2.57 1.06
N MET A 51 -16.14 -2.09 1.38
CA MET A 51 -14.92 -2.87 1.24
C MET A 51 -14.81 -3.89 2.37
N SER A 52 -14.56 -5.14 2.02
CA SER A 52 -14.35 -6.25 2.95
C SER A 52 -12.86 -6.51 3.20
N VAL A 53 -12.56 -7.32 4.23
CA VAL A 53 -11.20 -7.80 4.48
C VAL A 53 -10.68 -8.64 3.30
N LEU A 54 -11.56 -9.36 2.60
CA LEU A 54 -11.18 -10.13 1.42
C LEU A 54 -10.77 -9.24 0.25
N ASP A 55 -11.37 -8.05 0.12
CA ASP A 55 -10.98 -7.07 -0.88
C ASP A 55 -9.57 -6.53 -0.60
N VAL A 56 -9.23 -6.28 0.66
CA VAL A 56 -7.87 -5.86 1.06
C VAL A 56 -6.86 -6.96 0.72
N ALA A 57 -7.17 -8.21 1.04
CA ALA A 57 -6.31 -9.35 0.71
C ALA A 57 -6.15 -9.54 -0.81
N ALA A 58 -7.22 -9.33 -1.59
CA ALA A 58 -7.18 -9.40 -3.04
C ALA A 58 -6.30 -8.29 -3.65
N ILE A 59 -6.37 -7.06 -3.13
CA ILE A 59 -5.45 -5.98 -3.51
C ILE A 59 -4.02 -6.40 -3.24
N GLN A 60 -3.71 -6.89 -2.04
CA GLN A 60 -2.35 -7.30 -1.67
C GLN A 60 -1.79 -8.32 -2.68
N VAL A 61 -2.51 -9.43 -2.90
CA VAL A 61 -2.07 -10.48 -3.84
C VAL A 61 -1.88 -9.93 -5.26
N LYS A 62 -2.81 -9.11 -5.75
CA LYS A 62 -2.70 -8.54 -7.11
C LYS A 62 -1.54 -7.57 -7.25
N VAL A 63 -1.27 -6.74 -6.23
CA VAL A 63 -0.14 -5.80 -6.25
C VAL A 63 1.17 -6.56 -6.14
N GLU A 64 1.30 -7.53 -5.22
CA GLU A 64 2.49 -8.40 -5.12
C GLU A 64 2.83 -9.08 -6.44
N GLN A 65 1.81 -9.61 -7.14
CA GLN A 65 1.98 -10.21 -8.46
C GLN A 65 2.42 -9.20 -9.52
N LEU A 66 1.86 -7.98 -9.48
CA LEU A 66 2.22 -6.91 -10.40
C LEU A 66 3.68 -6.49 -10.23
N ILE A 67 4.13 -6.34 -8.99
CA ILE A 67 5.45 -5.78 -8.67
C ILE A 67 6.53 -6.84 -8.41
N SER A 68 6.16 -8.11 -8.32
CA SER A 68 7.04 -9.25 -8.00
C SER A 68 7.82 -9.06 -6.69
N PHE A 69 7.23 -8.36 -5.74
CA PHE A 69 7.83 -7.97 -4.46
C PHE A 69 6.79 -8.08 -3.34
N PRO A 70 7.17 -8.43 -2.10
CA PRO A 70 6.23 -8.47 -0.97
C PRO A 70 5.56 -7.11 -0.73
N VAL A 71 4.26 -7.10 -0.44
CA VAL A 71 3.48 -5.87 -0.20
C VAL A 71 2.65 -6.09 1.05
N GLN A 72 2.65 -5.12 1.96
CA GLN A 72 1.71 -5.09 3.07
C GLN A 72 0.65 -4.02 2.80
N VAL A 73 -0.59 -4.44 2.55
CA VAL A 73 -1.70 -3.50 2.35
C VAL A 73 -2.43 -3.28 3.67
N VAL A 74 -2.50 -2.02 4.10
CA VAL A 74 -3.23 -1.61 5.31
C VAL A 74 -4.31 -0.58 4.97
N THR A 75 -5.37 -0.59 5.77
CA THR A 75 -6.39 0.45 5.75
C THR A 75 -6.19 1.38 6.94
N GLU A 76 -6.66 2.62 6.85
CA GLU A 76 -6.54 3.55 7.98
C GLU A 76 -7.14 2.99 9.27
N GLY A 77 -8.25 2.25 9.20
CA GLY A 77 -8.90 1.64 10.36
C GLY A 77 -8.05 0.56 11.06
N ALA A 78 -7.07 0.00 10.36
CA ALA A 78 -6.16 -1.02 10.89
C ALA A 78 -4.90 -0.44 11.53
N LEU A 79 -4.66 0.88 11.42
CA LEU A 79 -3.47 1.52 11.98
C LEU A 79 -3.52 1.55 13.51
N HIS A 80 -2.38 1.26 14.13
CA HIS A 80 -2.23 1.42 15.57
C HIS A 80 -2.38 2.91 15.96
N PRO A 81 -3.15 3.27 17.00
CA PRO A 81 -3.44 4.67 17.33
C PRO A 81 -2.20 5.55 17.50
N LEU A 82 -1.14 5.01 18.09
CA LEU A 82 0.12 5.74 18.32
C LEU A 82 0.91 6.05 17.04
N LEU A 83 0.66 5.32 15.95
CA LEU A 83 1.36 5.48 14.67
C LEU A 83 0.48 6.13 13.60
N ARG A 84 -0.82 6.30 13.91
CA ARG A 84 -1.82 6.74 12.93
C ARG A 84 -1.48 8.10 12.35
N GLU A 85 -1.18 9.08 13.19
CA GLU A 85 -0.94 10.46 12.74
C GLU A 85 0.29 10.53 11.82
N ASP A 86 1.40 9.90 12.22
CA ASP A 86 2.63 9.86 11.44
C ASP A 86 2.42 9.19 10.07
N ILE A 87 1.73 8.04 10.06
CA ILE A 87 1.47 7.29 8.82
C ILE A 87 0.51 8.06 7.91
N LEU A 88 -0.52 8.74 8.44
CA LEU A 88 -1.47 9.52 7.62
C LEU A 88 -0.82 10.73 6.93
N GLN A 89 0.30 11.24 7.45
CA GLN A 89 1.09 12.30 6.81
C GLN A 89 2.04 11.77 5.73
N SER A 90 2.08 10.45 5.51
CA SER A 90 2.96 9.86 4.50
C SER A 90 2.59 10.36 3.10
N PRO A 91 3.59 10.75 2.28
CA PRO A 91 3.34 11.30 0.96
C PRO A 91 2.66 10.27 0.06
N SER A 92 1.69 10.72 -0.73
CA SER A 92 1.31 10.00 -1.94
C SER A 92 2.54 9.94 -2.87
N PRO A 93 2.87 8.78 -3.45
CA PRO A 93 3.99 8.67 -4.39
C PRO A 93 3.77 9.50 -5.67
#